data_AF-A0A6N7ZST5-F1
#
_entry.id   AF-A0A6N7ZST5-F1
#
_cell.length_a   1.000
_cell.length_b   1.000
_cell.length_c   1.000
_cell.angle_alpha   90.00
_cell.angle_beta   90.00
_cell.angle_gamma   90.00
#
_symmetry.space_group_name_H-M   'P 1'
#
loop_
_entity.id
_entity.type
_entity.pdbx_description
1 polymer ?
#
loop_
_entity_poly.entity_id
_entity_poly.type
_entity_poly.pdbx_seq_one_letter_code
_entity_poly.pdbx_strand_id
1 'polypeptide(L)'
;MTSTQTQFTWRKSWEDRPNDGTGTHKTDPELTARVYLEPGGKQWYWVVNSWRKVDAGLAPTKESAIRAVDRAAATYLDKSEG
;
A
#
# COMPACT_ATOMS: atom_id res chain seq x y z
N MET A 1 16.71 -10.67 -11.10
CA MET A 1 15.80 -10.29 -10.00
C MET A 1 15.32 -8.88 -10.29
N THR A 2 14.12 -8.71 -10.85
CA THR A 2 13.54 -7.38 -11.05
C THR A 2 13.07 -6.88 -9.69
N SER A 3 13.86 -6.01 -9.07
CA SER A 3 13.39 -5.22 -7.93
C SER A 3 12.29 -4.30 -8.42
N THR A 4 11.03 -4.73 -8.33
CA THR A 4 9.89 -3.84 -8.64
C THR A 4 9.91 -2.72 -7.62
N GLN A 5 10.44 -1.57 -8.02
CA GLN A 5 10.43 -0.38 -7.19
C GLN A 5 8.98 0.04 -6.99
N THR A 6 8.56 0.21 -5.73
CA THR A 6 7.18 0.61 -5.42
C THR A 6 6.84 1.95 -6.06
N GLN A 7 5.60 2.07 -6.56
CA GLN A 7 5.10 3.30 -7.18
C GLN A 7 4.60 4.32 -6.14
N PHE A 8 4.66 3.96 -4.86
CA PHE A 8 4.31 4.83 -3.74
C PHE A 8 5.56 5.43 -3.09
N THR A 9 5.46 6.69 -2.71
CA THR A 9 6.38 7.33 -1.78
C THR A 9 5.90 7.04 -0.37
N TRP A 10 6.63 6.20 0.36
CA TRP A 10 6.28 5.76 1.71
C TRP A 10 6.85 6.68 2.78
N ARG A 11 6.02 7.01 3.77
CA ARG A 11 6.42 7.68 5.00
C ARG A 11 5.94 6.88 6.21
N LYS A 12 6.63 7.05 7.34
CA LYS A 12 6.12 6.52 8.63
C LYS A 12 4.81 7.22 8.97
N SER A 13 3.86 6.47 9.50
CA SER A 13 2.58 7.05 9.92
C SER A 13 2.71 7.78 11.26
N TRP A 14 3.53 7.24 12.17
CA TRP A 14 3.81 7.82 13.49
C TRP A 14 5.25 7.50 13.90
N GLU A 15 5.88 8.39 14.68
CA GLU A 15 7.27 8.20 15.13
C GLU A 15 7.43 6.97 16.05
N ASP A 16 6.41 6.68 16.85
CA ASP A 16 6.33 5.54 17.78
C ASP A 16 5.87 4.23 17.11
N ARG A 17 5.41 4.29 15.84
CA ARG A 17 4.95 3.12 15.08
C ARG A 17 5.84 2.86 13.86
N PRO A 18 7.02 2.24 14.05
CA PRO A 18 7.96 1.95 12.94
C PRO A 18 7.37 1.00 11.90
N ASN A 19 6.33 0.25 12.28
CA ASN A 19 5.65 -0.71 11.44
C ASN A 19 4.51 -0.10 10.61
N ASP A 20 4.03 1.11 10.92
CA ASP A 20 2.94 1.72 10.14
C ASP A 20 3.51 2.62 9.03
N GLY A 21 3.26 2.26 7.78
CA GLY A 21 3.60 3.06 6.60
C GLY A 21 2.36 3.65 5.93
N THR A 22 2.40 4.93 5.56
CA THR A 22 1.47 5.52 4.59
C THR A 22 2.22 5.79 3.29
N GLY A 23 1.56 5.54 2.17
CA GLY A 23 2.09 5.76 0.84
C GLY A 23 1.23 6.76 0.08
N THR A 24 1.87 7.64 -0.69
CA THR A 24 1.19 8.45 -1.73
C THR A 24 1.77 8.03 -3.08
N HIS A 25 0.91 7.76 -4.06
CA HIS A 25 1.37 7.35 -5.38
C HIS A 25 2.13 8.49 -6.07
N LYS A 26 3.21 8.14 -6.79
CA LYS A 26 4.16 9.14 -7.32
C LYS A 26 3.59 10.03 -8.41
N THR A 27 2.65 9.51 -9.20
CA THR A 27 2.07 10.22 -10.35
C THR A 27 0.59 10.54 -10.18
N ASP A 28 -0.07 9.98 -9.17
CA ASP A 28 -1.49 10.21 -8.87
C ASP A 28 -1.64 10.50 -7.36
N PRO A 29 -1.69 11.77 -6.95
CA PRO A 29 -1.75 12.13 -5.55
C PRO A 29 -3.08 11.73 -4.87
N GLU A 30 -4.13 11.43 -5.61
CA GLU A 30 -5.39 10.94 -5.04
C GLU A 30 -5.27 9.50 -4.57
N LEU A 31 -4.37 8.73 -5.18
CA LEU A 31 -4.12 7.35 -4.80
C LEU A 31 -3.18 7.27 -3.60
N THR A 32 -3.75 6.86 -2.47
CA THR A 32 -3.06 6.70 -1.19
C THR A 32 -3.10 5.26 -0.73
N ALA A 33 -2.12 4.87 0.08
CA ALA A 33 -2.03 3.54 0.65
C ALA A 33 -1.65 3.57 2.12
N ARG A 34 -1.99 2.50 2.84
CA ARG A 34 -1.52 2.27 4.20
C ARG A 34 -1.18 0.80 4.38
N VAL A 35 -0.08 0.56 5.08
CA VAL A 35 0.38 -0.76 5.50
C VAL A 35 0.69 -0.71 6.98
N TYR A 36 0.15 -1.62 7.77
CA TYR A 36 0.45 -1.70 9.21
C TYR A 36 0.42 -3.14 9.70
N LEU A 37 1.11 -3.38 10.82
CA LEU A 37 1.09 -4.68 11.48
C LEU A 37 -0.18 -4.80 12.31
N GLU A 38 -0.96 -5.86 12.09
CA GLU A 38 -2.18 -6.12 12.84
C GLU A 38 -1.88 -6.34 14.33
N PRO A 39 -2.83 -6.02 15.23
CA PRO A 39 -2.75 -6.38 16.63
C PRO A 39 -2.45 -7.87 16.81
N GLY A 40 -1.43 -8.20 17.60
CA GLY A 40 -0.95 -9.57 17.78
C GLY A 40 0.19 -9.99 16.84
N GLY A 41 0.61 -9.11 15.91
CA GLY A 41 1.91 -9.21 15.23
C GLY A 41 2.06 -10.32 14.19
N LYS A 42 0.97 -10.97 13.79
CA LYS A 42 1.00 -12.14 12.89
C LYS A 42 0.87 -11.79 11.41
N GLN A 43 0.20 -10.69 11.09
CA GLN A 43 -0.16 -10.34 9.72
C GLN A 43 -0.06 -8.83 9.52
N TRP A 44 0.16 -8.45 8.27
CA TRP A 44 0.25 -7.09 7.81
C TRP A 44 -1.01 -6.75 7.05
N TYR A 45 -1.78 -5.79 7.55
CA TYR A 45 -2.90 -5.23 6.81
C TYR A 45 -2.38 -4.21 5.79
N TRP A 46 -2.99 -4.23 4.61
CA TRP A 46 -2.78 -3.22 3.58
C TRP A 46 -4.10 -2.74 3.00
N VAL A 47 -4.11 -1.48 2.58
CA VAL A 47 -5.25 -0.86 1.90
C VAL A 47 -4.74 0.17 0.89
N VAL A 48 -5.44 0.26 -0.24
CA VAL A 48 -5.29 1.31 -1.24
C VAL A 48 -6.62 2.06 -1.35
N ASN A 49 -6.55 3.38 -1.35
CA ASN A 49 -7.71 4.28 -1.46
C ASN A 49 -7.44 5.33 -2.53
N SER A 50 -8.49 5.72 -3.23
CA SER A 50 -8.60 6.97 -4.00
C SER A 50 -9.79 7.76 -3.40
N TRP A 51 -10.64 8.37 -4.22
CA TRP A 51 -11.94 8.93 -3.79
C TRP A 51 -12.85 7.90 -3.11
N ARG A 52 -12.61 6.61 -3.36
CA ARG A 52 -13.19 5.46 -2.65
C ARG A 52 -12.12 4.42 -2.35
N LYS A 53 -12.46 3.45 -1.48
CA LYS A 53 -11.61 2.27 -1.26
C LYS A 53 -11.39 1.54 -2.59
N VAL A 54 -10.13 1.32 -2.95
CA VAL A 54 -9.73 0.57 -4.15
C VAL A 54 -9.69 -0.92 -3.82
N ASP A 55 -8.83 -1.31 -2.88
CA ASP A 55 -8.71 -2.69 -2.42
C ASP A 55 -8.01 -2.77 -1.06
N ALA A 56 -8.13 -3.91 -0.38
CA ALA A 56 -7.47 -4.16 0.90
C ALA A 56 -7.28 -5.66 1.16
N GLY A 57 -6.35 -5.99 2.05
CA GLY A 57 -6.17 -7.37 2.47
C GLY A 57 -5.13 -7.56 3.56
N LEU A 58 -4.81 -8.83 3.80
CA LEU A 58 -3.79 -9.26 4.75
C LEU A 58 -2.62 -9.90 3.99
N ALA A 59 -1.42 -9.71 4.51
CA ALA A 59 -0.21 -10.30 3.96
C ALA A 59 0.72 -10.79 5.09
N PRO A 60 1.55 -11.82 4.86
CA PRO A 60 2.41 -12.37 5.92
C PRO A 60 3.58 -11.44 6.29
N THR A 61 4.03 -10.56 5.39
CA THR A 61 5.12 -9.61 5.63
C THR A 61 4.82 -8.21 5.12
N LYS A 62 5.53 -7.20 5.64
CA LYS A 62 5.43 -5.81 5.17
C LYS A 62 5.71 -5.68 3.67
N GLU A 63 6.72 -6.37 3.16
CA GLU A 63 7.08 -6.32 1.74
C GLU A 63 5.98 -6.95 0.87
N SER A 64 5.35 -8.04 1.34
CA SER A 64 4.22 -8.64 0.62
C SER A 64 2.98 -7.73 0.63
N ALA A 65 2.76 -6.98 1.71
CA ALA A 65 1.72 -5.99 1.83
C ALA A 65 1.95 -4.81 0.87
N ILE A 66 3.18 -4.27 0.79
CA ILE A 66 3.56 -3.23 -0.17
C ILE A 66 3.40 -3.71 -1.61
N ARG A 67 3.82 -4.94 -1.93
CA ARG A 67 3.60 -5.52 -3.27
C ARG A 67 2.12 -5.68 -3.61
N ALA A 68 1.28 -5.99 -2.63
CA ALA A 68 -0.17 -6.08 -2.84
C ALA A 68 -0.76 -4.70 -3.14
N VAL A 69 -0.30 -3.66 -2.43
CA VAL A 69 -0.64 -2.25 -2.72
C VAL A 69 -0.28 -1.88 -4.16
N ASP A 70 0.95 -2.14 -4.61
CA ASP A 70 1.39 -1.81 -5.97
C ASP A 70 0.52 -2.53 -7.03
N ARG A 71 0.15 -3.79 -6.80
CA ARG A 71 -0.72 -4.55 -7.72
C ARG A 71 -2.16 -4.01 -7.77
N ALA A 72 -2.73 -3.68 -6.61
CA ALA A 72 -4.07 -3.13 -6.52
C ALA A 72 -4.15 -1.76 -7.21
N ALA A 73 -3.14 -0.91 -6.97
CA ALA A 73 -2.99 0.38 -7.64
C ALA A 73 -2.90 0.23 -9.17
N ALA A 74 -2.02 -0.63 -9.67
CA ALA A 74 -1.87 -0.87 -11.10
C ALA A 74 -3.18 -1.36 -11.75
N THR A 75 -3.88 -2.28 -11.08
CA THR A 75 -5.18 -2.81 -11.56
C THR A 75 -6.27 -1.73 -11.59
N TYR A 76 -6.24 -0.79 -10.64
CA TYR A 76 -7.20 0.32 -10.59
C TYR A 76 -6.95 1.34 -11.71
N LEU A 77 -5.68 1.70 -11.94
CA LEU A 77 -5.30 2.65 -12.99
C LEU A 77 -5.63 2.10 -14.38
N ASP A 78 -5.30 0.83 -14.65
CA ASP A 78 -5.62 0.14 -15.91
C ASP A 78 -7.13 0.17 -16.23
N LYS A 79 -7.99 -0.02 -15.21
CA LYS A 79 -9.44 0.06 -15.36
C LYS A 79 -9.99 1.48 -15.51
N SER A 80 -9.22 2.49 -15.11
CA SER A 80 -9.66 3.89 -15.14
C SER A 80 -9.29 4.59 -16.45
N GLU A 81 -8.33 4.04 -17.20
CA GLU A 81 -7.94 4.51 -18.54
C GLU A 81 -8.71 3.82 -19.69
N GLY A 82 -9.58 2.86 -19.37
CA GLY A 82 -10.40 2.10 -20.32
C GLY A 82 -11.86 2.53 -20.45
#